data_AF-A0A655DWV0-F1
#
_entry.id   AF-A0A655DWV0-F1
#
_cell.length_a   1.000
_cell.length_b   1.000
_cell.length_c   1.000
_cell.angle_alpha   90.00
_cell.angle_beta   90.00
_cell.angle_gamma   90.00
#
_symmetry.space_group_name_H-M   'P 1'
#
loop_
_entity.id
_entity.type
_entity.pdbx_description
1 polymer ?
#
loop_
_entity_poly.entity_id
_entity_poly.type
_entity_poly.pdbx_seq_one_letter_code
_entity_poly.pdbx_strand_id
1 'polypeptide(L)'
;MDYSGPLVSDLDFGAFSHSALVRMADEVCLQMHLLNLSFAIAVRKRAKADAQLAISVNTRQLIGVAGLGAERIHRAMALPGGIEGALGVLELHPLLNPAGYVLAETSPDRLVVHNSPAHADGAWISLCTPASVQPLQAIATAVDPHLKVRISGTDTDWTAELIEADAPASELPEVLVAKVSRGSVFQFEPRRSLPLTVK
;
A
#
# COMPACT_ATOMS: atom_id res chain seq x y z
N MET A 1 -0.71 28.97 16.90
CA MET A 1 -1.37 28.96 15.57
C MET A 1 -2.59 29.83 15.65
N ASP A 2 -2.78 30.71 14.67
CA ASP A 2 -3.96 31.55 14.51
C ASP A 2 -4.97 30.79 13.64
N TYR A 3 -6.14 30.48 14.21
CA TYR A 3 -7.23 29.75 13.54
C TYR A 3 -8.35 30.70 13.08
N SER A 4 -8.10 32.00 12.97
CA SER A 4 -9.09 33.01 12.54
C SER A 4 -9.36 33.04 11.03
N GLY A 5 -8.62 32.26 10.24
CA GLY A 5 -8.80 32.17 8.79
C GLY A 5 -10.15 31.56 8.36
N PRO A 6 -10.57 31.78 7.10
CA PRO A 6 -11.81 31.20 6.57
C PRO A 6 -11.75 29.68 6.61
N LEU A 7 -12.86 29.04 7.01
CA LEU A 7 -13.06 27.62 6.81
C LEU A 7 -13.09 27.35 5.30
N VAL A 8 -12.19 26.51 4.81
CA VAL A 8 -12.09 26.19 3.38
C VAL A 8 -12.74 24.85 3.06
N SER A 9 -13.27 24.72 1.85
CA SER A 9 -13.93 23.50 1.36
C SER A 9 -12.95 22.37 1.05
N ASP A 10 -11.67 22.69 0.89
CA ASP A 10 -10.63 21.75 0.51
C ASP A 10 -9.27 22.21 1.06
N LEU A 11 -8.38 21.25 1.28
CA LEU A 11 -7.04 21.48 1.82
C LEU A 11 -6.07 21.79 0.68
N ASP A 12 -5.46 22.98 0.68
CA ASP A 12 -4.35 23.27 -0.23
C ASP A 12 -3.06 22.66 0.33
N PHE A 13 -2.74 21.43 -0.08
CA PHE A 13 -1.53 20.73 0.33
C PHE A 13 -0.26 21.51 -0.02
N GLY A 14 -0.25 22.32 -1.08
CA GLY A 14 0.90 23.13 -1.48
C GLY A 14 1.26 24.24 -0.49
N ALA A 15 0.34 24.60 0.40
CA ALA A 15 0.55 25.61 1.44
C ALA A 15 1.27 25.04 2.70
N PHE A 16 1.41 23.73 2.82
CA PHE A 16 2.03 23.08 3.99
C PHE A 16 3.53 22.90 3.81
N SER A 17 4.27 22.92 4.93
CA SER A 17 5.68 22.55 4.91
C SER A 17 5.85 21.07 4.51
N HIS A 18 7.01 20.74 3.95
CA HIS A 18 7.38 19.35 3.67
C HIS A 18 7.17 18.43 4.89
N SER A 19 7.60 18.84 6.08
CA SER A 19 7.43 18.06 7.31
C SER A 19 5.96 17.83 7.69
N ALA A 20 5.08 18.80 7.45
CA ALA A 20 3.66 18.65 7.68
C ALA A 20 3.05 17.67 6.66
N LEU A 21 3.45 17.74 5.40
CA LEU A 21 3.00 16.80 4.36
C LEU A 21 3.43 15.36 4.64
N VAL A 22 4.67 15.15 5.06
CA VAL A 22 5.16 13.82 5.49
C VAL A 22 4.30 13.29 6.64
N ARG A 23 4.04 14.11 7.67
CA ARG A 23 3.25 13.67 8.82
C ARG A 23 1.79 13.36 8.45
N MET A 24 1.22 14.11 7.49
CA MET A 24 -0.11 13.83 6.94
C MET A 24 -0.11 12.50 6.15
N ALA A 25 0.93 12.23 5.35
CA ALA A 25 1.06 10.97 4.63
C ALA A 25 1.15 9.77 5.59
N ASP A 26 1.92 9.90 6.67
CA ASP A 26 1.99 8.89 7.75
C ASP A 26 0.63 8.64 8.37
N GLU A 27 -0.14 9.70 8.66
CA GLU A 27 -1.46 9.60 9.27
C GLU A 27 -2.48 8.93 8.33
N VAL A 28 -2.43 9.23 7.04
CA VAL A 28 -3.25 8.56 6.02
C VAL A 28 -2.91 7.07 5.96
N CYS A 29 -1.63 6.70 5.95
CA CYS A 29 -1.23 5.30 5.96
C CYS A 29 -1.70 4.59 7.24
N LEU A 30 -1.60 5.25 8.40
CA LEU A 30 -2.09 4.70 9.66
C LEU A 30 -3.62 4.47 9.64
N GLN A 31 -4.39 5.43 9.11
CA GLN A 31 -5.84 5.27 8.94
C GLN A 31 -6.19 4.08 8.03
N MET A 32 -5.41 3.87 6.96
CA MET A 32 -5.57 2.70 6.08
C MET A 32 -5.32 1.38 6.83
N HIS A 33 -4.28 1.31 7.67
CA HIS A 33 -4.03 0.15 8.54
C HIS A 33 -5.15 -0.08 9.55
N LEU A 34 -5.66 0.97 10.21
CA LEU A 34 -6.77 0.85 11.15
C LEU A 34 -8.05 0.34 10.49
N LEU A 35 -8.33 0.79 9.27
CA LEU A 35 -9.43 0.29 8.45
C LEU A 35 -9.23 -1.19 8.13
N ASN A 36 -8.03 -1.59 7.71
CA ASN A 36 -7.70 -2.99 7.46
C ASN A 36 -7.84 -3.87 8.71
N LEU A 37 -7.32 -3.43 9.86
CA LEU A 37 -7.42 -4.17 11.11
C LEU A 37 -8.88 -4.37 11.52
N SER A 38 -9.72 -3.34 11.36
CA SER A 38 -11.17 -3.43 11.58
C SER A 38 -11.83 -4.43 10.64
N PHE A 39 -11.46 -4.43 9.37
CA PHE A 39 -11.90 -5.43 8.39
C PHE A 39 -11.47 -6.85 8.79
N ALA A 40 -10.21 -7.05 9.18
CA ALA A 40 -9.69 -8.35 9.61
C ALA A 40 -10.42 -8.89 10.85
N ILE A 41 -10.76 -8.04 11.82
CA ILE A 41 -11.60 -8.38 12.97
C ILE A 41 -12.99 -8.85 12.51
N ALA A 42 -13.64 -8.11 11.60
CA ALA A 42 -14.96 -8.45 11.08
C ALA A 42 -14.96 -9.77 10.30
N VAL A 43 -13.93 -9.99 9.47
CA VAL A 43 -13.74 -11.23 8.71
C VAL A 43 -13.54 -12.43 9.64
N ARG A 44 -12.69 -12.33 10.66
CA ARG A 44 -12.50 -13.39 11.67
C ARG A 44 -13.82 -13.73 12.36
N LYS A 45 -14.59 -12.73 12.78
CA LYS A 45 -15.92 -12.93 13.39
C LYS A 45 -16.88 -13.64 12.43
N ARG A 46 -16.83 -13.33 11.13
CA ARG A 46 -17.68 -13.96 10.10
C ARG A 46 -17.26 -15.39 9.78
N ALA A 47 -15.97 -15.67 9.75
CA ALA A 47 -15.40 -16.98 9.45
C ALA A 47 -15.57 -18.00 10.60
N LYS A 48 -15.98 -17.54 11.79
CA LYS A 48 -16.19 -18.38 12.98
C LYS A 48 -14.90 -19.15 13.33
N ALA A 49 -14.94 -20.48 13.33
CA ALA A 49 -13.80 -21.33 13.64
C ALA A 49 -12.84 -21.54 12.45
N ASP A 50 -13.18 -21.05 11.26
CA ASP A 50 -12.37 -21.23 10.06
C ASP A 50 -11.31 -20.11 9.93
N ALA A 51 -10.19 -20.31 10.62
CA ALA A 51 -9.05 -19.38 10.56
C ALA A 51 -8.44 -19.29 9.15
N GLN A 52 -8.44 -20.39 8.39
CA GLN A 52 -7.86 -20.42 7.04
C GLN A 52 -8.69 -19.62 6.05
N LEU A 53 -10.02 -19.68 6.15
CA LEU A 53 -10.90 -18.80 5.38
C LEU A 53 -10.65 -17.33 5.72
N ALA A 54 -10.49 -16.99 7.01
CA ALA A 54 -10.22 -15.61 7.40
C ALA A 54 -8.90 -15.09 6.82
N ILE A 55 -7.82 -15.87 6.91
CA ILE A 55 -6.52 -15.55 6.32
C ILE A 55 -6.68 -15.37 4.80
N SER A 56 -7.30 -16.34 4.12
CA SER A 56 -7.51 -16.32 2.68
C SER A 56 -8.26 -15.07 2.19
N VAL A 57 -9.30 -14.63 2.92
CA VAL A 57 -10.05 -13.41 2.58
C VAL A 57 -9.19 -12.15 2.76
N ASN A 58 -8.44 -12.05 3.87
CA ASN A 58 -7.57 -10.90 4.12
C ASN A 58 -6.41 -10.84 3.12
N THR A 59 -5.77 -11.96 2.80
CA THR A 59 -4.70 -12.02 1.78
C THR A 59 -5.22 -11.61 0.41
N ARG A 60 -6.39 -12.09 -0.02
CA ARG A 60 -6.99 -11.65 -1.30
C ARG A 60 -7.32 -10.17 -1.33
N GLN A 61 -7.85 -9.64 -0.22
CA GLN A 61 -8.09 -8.20 -0.09
C GLN A 61 -6.79 -7.41 -0.20
N LEU A 62 -5.71 -7.85 0.45
CA LEU A 62 -4.40 -7.24 0.37
C LEU A 62 -3.85 -7.27 -1.06
N ILE A 63 -3.91 -8.41 -1.77
CA ILE A 63 -3.42 -8.52 -3.16
C ILE A 63 -4.07 -7.45 -4.04
N GLY A 64 -5.40 -7.28 -3.95
CA GLY A 64 -6.12 -6.28 -4.74
C GLY A 64 -5.73 -4.85 -4.41
N VAL A 65 -5.66 -4.50 -3.11
CA VAL A 65 -5.28 -3.15 -2.67
C VAL A 65 -3.81 -2.84 -2.98
N ALA A 66 -2.92 -3.81 -2.84
CA ALA A 66 -1.49 -3.65 -3.09
C ALA A 66 -1.20 -3.38 -4.57
N GLY A 67 -1.75 -4.19 -5.48
CA GLY A 67 -1.58 -3.94 -6.92
C GLY A 67 -2.18 -2.61 -7.36
N LEU A 68 -3.37 -2.26 -6.84
CA LEU A 68 -4.02 -1.00 -7.20
C LEU A 68 -3.31 0.23 -6.63
N GLY A 69 -2.84 0.14 -5.38
CA GLY A 69 -2.03 1.17 -4.74
C GLY A 69 -0.75 1.42 -5.51
N ALA A 70 -0.05 0.34 -5.89
CA ALA A 70 1.16 0.40 -6.69
C ALA A 70 0.96 1.10 -8.04
N GLU A 71 -0.07 0.73 -8.81
CA GLU A 71 -0.36 1.38 -10.11
C GLU A 71 -0.61 2.89 -9.96
N ARG A 72 -1.32 3.30 -8.90
CA ARG A 72 -1.63 4.70 -8.64
C ARG A 72 -0.40 5.49 -8.23
N ILE A 73 0.43 4.92 -7.35
CA ILE A 73 1.70 5.54 -6.91
C ILE A 73 2.66 5.66 -8.09
N HIS A 74 2.86 4.56 -8.83
CA HIS A 74 3.74 4.51 -9.99
C HIS A 74 3.42 5.61 -11.00
N ARG A 75 2.14 5.75 -11.35
CA ARG A 75 1.65 6.80 -12.26
C ARG A 75 1.77 8.20 -11.67
N ALA A 76 1.35 8.40 -10.42
CA ALA A 76 1.35 9.72 -9.79
C ALA A 76 2.76 10.29 -9.63
N MET A 77 3.74 9.41 -9.40
CA MET A 77 5.15 9.78 -9.21
C MET A 77 5.97 9.73 -10.50
N ALA A 78 5.37 9.30 -11.62
CA ALA A 78 6.04 9.10 -12.91
C ALA A 78 7.33 8.27 -12.78
N LEU A 79 7.29 7.21 -11.97
CA LEU A 79 8.42 6.33 -11.71
C LEU A 79 8.76 5.49 -12.96
N PRO A 80 10.03 5.07 -13.14
CA PRO A 80 10.41 4.19 -14.25
C PRO A 80 9.76 2.80 -14.11
N GLY A 81 9.87 1.98 -15.15
CA GLY A 81 9.58 0.54 -15.05
C GLY A 81 10.73 -0.22 -14.37
N GLY A 82 10.67 -1.55 -14.39
CA GLY A 82 11.72 -2.41 -13.84
C GLY A 82 11.88 -2.32 -12.31
N ILE A 83 12.99 -2.89 -11.82
CA ILE A 83 13.28 -3.05 -10.38
C ILE A 83 13.33 -1.70 -9.66
N GLU A 84 13.97 -0.69 -10.27
CA GLU A 84 14.08 0.67 -9.72
C GLU A 84 12.70 1.27 -9.44
N GLY A 85 11.80 1.19 -10.42
CA GLY A 85 10.43 1.66 -10.27
C GLY A 85 9.66 0.93 -9.17
N ALA A 86 9.85 -0.39 -9.08
CA ALA A 86 9.15 -1.22 -8.12
C ALA A 86 9.58 -0.92 -6.68
N LEU A 87 10.87 -0.68 -6.45
CA LEU A 87 11.39 -0.26 -5.15
C LEU A 87 10.93 1.15 -4.79
N GLY A 88 10.96 2.10 -5.73
CA GLY A 88 10.43 3.45 -5.51
C GLY A 88 8.93 3.46 -5.17
N VAL A 89 8.14 2.54 -5.76
CA VAL A 89 6.75 2.33 -5.35
C VAL A 89 6.65 1.77 -3.93
N LEU A 90 7.45 0.75 -3.61
CA LEU A 90 7.44 0.11 -2.28
C LEU A 90 7.76 1.12 -1.17
N GLU A 91 8.73 2.02 -1.37
CA GLU A 91 9.10 3.08 -0.43
C GLU A 91 7.93 3.99 -0.05
N LEU A 92 6.99 4.20 -0.97
CA LEU A 92 5.81 5.06 -0.78
C LEU A 92 4.54 4.26 -0.44
N HIS A 93 4.58 2.93 -0.56
CA HIS A 93 3.38 2.11 -0.46
C HIS A 93 2.90 2.02 1.00
N PRO A 94 1.58 2.14 1.27
CA PRO A 94 1.01 1.95 2.61
C PRO A 94 1.25 0.55 3.21
N LEU A 95 1.75 -0.39 2.42
CA LEU A 95 2.19 -1.70 2.91
C LEU A 95 3.42 -1.58 3.82
N LEU A 96 4.32 -0.64 3.51
CA LEU A 96 5.58 -0.40 4.24
C LEU A 96 5.55 0.88 5.08
N ASN A 97 4.46 1.65 5.00
CA ASN A 97 4.33 2.93 5.69
C ASN A 97 3.20 2.90 6.72
N PRO A 98 3.30 3.68 7.81
CA PRO A 98 4.44 4.56 8.15
C PRO A 98 5.65 3.78 8.69
N ALA A 99 6.86 4.30 8.49
CA ALA A 99 8.12 3.64 8.85
C ALA A 99 8.28 3.31 10.35
N GLY A 100 7.56 4.01 11.23
CA GLY A 100 7.53 3.69 12.67
C GLY A 100 6.64 2.50 13.04
N TYR A 101 5.79 2.05 12.11
CA TYR A 101 4.82 0.98 12.32
C TYR A 101 5.19 -0.31 11.57
N VAL A 102 5.73 -0.16 10.35
CA VAL A 102 6.30 -1.26 9.55
C VAL A 102 7.81 -1.00 9.41
N LEU A 103 8.63 -1.91 9.94
CA LEU A 103 10.09 -1.80 9.87
C LEU A 103 10.58 -2.52 8.62
N ALA A 104 10.96 -1.75 7.60
CA ALA A 104 11.42 -2.25 6.33
C ALA A 104 12.49 -1.33 5.72
N GLU A 105 13.41 -1.92 4.97
CA GLU A 105 14.50 -1.22 4.29
C GLU A 105 14.57 -1.64 2.83
N THR A 106 14.57 -0.68 1.93
CA THR A 106 14.82 -0.90 0.50
C THR A 106 16.32 -0.76 0.21
N SER A 107 16.79 -1.57 -0.72
CA SER A 107 18.12 -1.47 -1.33
C SER A 107 17.98 -1.82 -2.83
N PRO A 108 19.00 -1.58 -3.67
CA PRO A 108 18.82 -1.49 -5.13
C PRO A 108 18.09 -2.65 -5.84
N ASP A 109 18.09 -3.85 -5.28
CA ASP A 109 17.46 -5.06 -5.84
C ASP A 109 16.58 -5.84 -4.85
N ARG A 110 16.45 -5.37 -3.61
CA ARG A 110 15.76 -6.11 -2.55
C ARG A 110 15.11 -5.22 -1.50
N LEU A 111 14.07 -5.76 -0.90
CA LEU A 111 13.37 -5.25 0.27
C LEU A 111 13.67 -6.18 1.46
N VAL A 112 14.14 -5.62 2.56
CA VAL A 112 14.33 -6.33 3.83
C VAL A 112 13.22 -5.90 4.78
N VAL A 113 12.55 -6.86 5.42
CA VAL A 113 11.50 -6.61 6.41
C VAL A 113 11.88 -7.24 7.72
N HIS A 114 11.66 -6.50 8.80
CA HIS A 114 11.89 -6.90 10.17
C HIS A 114 10.59 -7.01 10.95
N ASN A 115 10.62 -7.81 12.01
CA ASN A 115 9.53 -7.87 12.95
C ASN A 115 9.24 -6.46 13.51
N SER A 116 7.95 -6.09 13.53
CA SER A 116 7.51 -4.72 13.76
C SER A 116 6.14 -4.67 14.44
N PRO A 117 5.71 -3.54 15.00
CA PRO A 117 4.38 -3.42 15.62
C PRO A 117 3.25 -3.88 14.70
N ALA A 118 3.35 -3.63 13.40
CA ALA A 118 2.38 -4.10 12.41
C ALA A 118 2.21 -5.63 12.36
N HIS A 119 3.27 -6.41 12.66
CA HIS A 119 3.16 -7.87 12.77
C HIS A 119 2.38 -8.27 14.03
N ALA A 120 2.63 -7.60 15.16
CA ALA A 120 1.94 -7.87 16.42
C ALA A 120 0.43 -7.61 16.31
N ASP A 121 0.04 -6.58 15.54
CA ASP A 121 -1.36 -6.24 15.30
C ASP A 121 -2.03 -7.11 14.23
N GLY A 122 -1.25 -7.85 13.44
CA GLY A 122 -1.76 -8.62 12.29
C GLY A 122 -2.18 -7.73 11.11
N ALA A 123 -1.47 -6.62 10.90
CA ALA A 123 -1.68 -5.71 9.78
C ALA A 123 -1.16 -6.30 8.46
N TRP A 124 -1.29 -5.57 7.36
CA TRP A 124 -1.01 -6.09 6.01
C TRP A 124 0.32 -6.82 5.86
N ILE A 125 1.41 -6.27 6.43
CA ILE A 125 2.74 -6.86 6.30
C ILE A 125 2.82 -8.26 6.90
N SER A 126 2.00 -8.58 7.92
CA SER A 126 1.96 -9.92 8.53
C SER A 126 1.36 -10.99 7.62
N LEU A 127 0.80 -10.59 6.47
CA LEU A 127 0.28 -11.50 5.44
C LEU A 127 1.29 -11.69 4.30
N CYS A 128 2.43 -11.00 4.35
CA CYS A 128 3.54 -11.17 3.40
C CYS A 128 4.58 -12.10 4.04
N THR A 129 4.73 -13.29 3.49
CA THR A 129 5.67 -14.31 4.00
C THR A 129 6.28 -15.09 2.83
N PRO A 130 7.32 -15.91 3.05
CA PRO A 130 7.81 -16.85 2.05
C PRO A 130 6.70 -17.74 1.43
N ALA A 131 5.63 -18.03 2.17
CA ALA A 131 4.48 -18.79 1.69
C ALA A 131 3.37 -17.93 1.04
N SER A 132 3.43 -16.60 1.17
CA SER A 132 2.44 -15.66 0.65
C SER A 132 3.11 -14.47 -0.05
N VAL A 133 3.66 -14.75 -1.23
CA VAL A 133 4.43 -13.80 -2.06
C VAL A 133 3.52 -12.89 -2.91
N GLN A 134 2.28 -13.32 -3.14
CA GLN A 134 1.34 -12.70 -4.08
C GLN A 134 1.07 -11.21 -3.82
N PRO A 135 0.98 -10.71 -2.57
CA PRO A 135 0.87 -9.27 -2.31
C PRO A 135 2.00 -8.44 -2.92
N LEU A 136 3.25 -8.86 -2.74
CA LEU A 136 4.42 -8.18 -3.30
C LEU A 136 4.49 -8.38 -4.82
N GLN A 137 4.13 -9.56 -5.30
CA GLN A 137 4.05 -9.82 -6.74
C GLN A 137 3.03 -8.90 -7.42
N ALA A 138 1.89 -8.60 -6.77
CA ALA A 138 0.90 -7.65 -7.29
C ALA A 138 1.49 -6.25 -7.46
N ILE A 139 2.29 -5.79 -6.51
CA ILE A 139 3.00 -4.50 -6.57
C ILE A 139 4.01 -4.51 -7.73
N ALA A 140 4.84 -5.54 -7.81
CA ALA A 140 5.86 -5.65 -8.85
C ALA A 140 5.22 -5.68 -10.25
N THR A 141 4.17 -6.49 -10.46
CA THR A 141 3.46 -6.58 -11.74
C THR A 141 2.74 -5.29 -12.13
N ALA A 142 2.27 -4.50 -11.16
CA ALA A 142 1.67 -3.19 -11.44
C ALA A 142 2.68 -2.17 -11.98
N VAL A 143 3.98 -2.34 -11.67
CA VAL A 143 5.07 -1.50 -12.19
C VAL A 143 5.61 -2.06 -13.50
N ASP A 144 5.93 -3.36 -13.52
CA ASP A 144 6.44 -4.05 -14.69
C ASP A 144 6.06 -5.54 -14.62
N PRO A 145 5.30 -6.06 -15.61
CA PRO A 145 4.86 -7.44 -15.61
C PRO A 145 6.01 -8.45 -15.75
N HIS A 146 7.22 -8.05 -16.16
CA HIS A 146 8.38 -8.93 -16.24
C HIS A 146 9.10 -9.11 -14.90
N LEU A 147 8.66 -8.45 -13.82
CA LEU A 147 9.25 -8.64 -12.50
C LEU A 147 8.64 -9.84 -11.78
N LYS A 148 9.51 -10.61 -11.13
CA LYS A 148 9.16 -11.67 -10.18
C LYS A 148 9.71 -11.36 -8.82
N VAL A 149 8.92 -11.67 -7.79
CA VAL A 149 9.34 -11.55 -6.39
C VAL A 149 9.67 -12.93 -5.84
N ARG A 150 10.78 -13.04 -5.12
CA ARG A 150 11.12 -14.20 -4.30
C ARG A 150 11.34 -13.76 -2.87
N ILE A 151 10.71 -14.43 -1.91
CA ILE A 151 10.85 -14.12 -0.49
C ILE A 151 11.59 -15.27 0.19
N SER A 152 12.58 -14.94 1.01
CA SER A 152 13.32 -15.87 1.86
C SER A 152 13.37 -15.36 3.30
N GLY A 153 13.57 -16.25 4.27
CA GLY A 153 13.57 -15.93 5.69
C GLY A 153 12.40 -16.57 6.44
N THR A 154 11.88 -15.87 7.44
CA THR A 154 10.79 -16.29 8.31
C THR A 154 9.49 -15.53 7.98
N ASP A 155 8.42 -15.78 8.72
CA ASP A 155 7.15 -15.08 8.52
C ASP A 155 7.17 -13.62 8.99
N THR A 156 8.13 -13.21 9.83
CA THR A 156 8.22 -11.82 10.37
C THR A 156 9.51 -11.11 10.02
N ASP A 157 10.55 -11.87 9.65
CA ASP A 157 11.86 -11.36 9.30
C ASP A 157 12.29 -12.04 8.00
N TRP A 158 12.20 -11.30 6.89
CA TRP A 158 12.37 -11.82 5.55
C TRP A 158 12.99 -10.81 4.59
N THR A 159 13.50 -11.33 3.47
CA THR A 159 14.03 -10.53 2.37
C THR A 159 13.30 -10.91 1.09
N ALA A 160 12.78 -9.91 0.38
CA ALA A 160 12.21 -10.03 -0.94
C ALA A 160 13.20 -9.55 -2.00
N GLU A 161 13.55 -10.43 -2.94
CA GLU A 161 14.36 -10.13 -4.12
C GLU A 161 13.44 -9.89 -5.31
N LEU A 162 13.71 -8.83 -6.07
CA LEU A 162 13.04 -8.55 -7.34
C LEU A 162 13.96 -9.00 -8.49
N ILE A 163 13.40 -9.78 -9.42
CA ILE A 163 14.17 -10.40 -10.50
C ILE A 163 13.41 -10.22 -11.80
N GLU A 164 14.12 -9.86 -12.87
CA GLU A 164 13.56 -9.83 -14.22
C GLU A 164 13.32 -11.26 -14.74
N ALA A 165 12.21 -11.44 -15.44
CA ALA A 165 11.81 -12.69 -16.05
C ALA A 165 11.49 -12.49 -17.53
N ASP A 166 11.82 -13.49 -18.35
CA ASP A 166 11.63 -13.42 -19.80
C ASP A 166 10.17 -13.31 -20.23
N ALA A 167 9.25 -13.84 -19.42
CA ALA A 167 7.83 -13.87 -19.71
C ALA A 167 7.05 -12.96 -18.75
N PRO A 168 6.12 -12.14 -19.26
CA PRO A 168 5.30 -11.28 -18.41
C PRO A 168 4.35 -12.11 -17.56
N ALA A 169 4.19 -11.72 -16.30
CA ALA A 169 3.18 -12.25 -15.40
C ALA A 169 1.79 -11.74 -15.78
N SER A 170 0.79 -12.61 -15.66
CA SER A 170 -0.61 -12.21 -15.73
C SER A 170 -0.98 -11.40 -14.49
N GLU A 171 -1.78 -10.35 -14.67
CA GLU A 171 -2.34 -9.60 -13.55
C GLU A 171 -3.21 -10.50 -12.66
N LEU A 172 -3.06 -10.37 -11.34
CA LEU A 172 -3.78 -11.20 -10.39
C LEU A 172 -5.29 -10.87 -10.39
N PRO A 173 -6.19 -11.88 -10.29
CA PRO A 173 -7.63 -11.67 -10.34
C PRO A 173 -8.16 -10.64 -9.33
N GLU A 174 -7.58 -10.60 -8.13
CA GLU A 174 -7.96 -9.66 -7.07
C GLU A 174 -7.74 -8.19 -7.47
N VAL A 175 -6.70 -7.92 -8.27
CA VAL A 175 -6.43 -6.58 -8.82
C VAL A 175 -7.44 -6.24 -9.91
N LEU A 176 -7.73 -7.20 -10.81
CA LEU A 176 -8.73 -7.03 -11.87
C LEU A 176 -10.11 -6.69 -11.31
N VAL A 177 -10.55 -7.37 -10.25
CA VAL A 177 -11.83 -7.11 -9.58
C VAL A 177 -11.88 -5.68 -9.02
N ALA A 178 -10.80 -5.19 -8.42
CA ALA A 178 -10.74 -3.82 -7.92
C ALA A 178 -10.92 -2.76 -9.03
N LYS A 179 -10.41 -3.06 -10.23
CA LYS A 179 -10.49 -2.18 -11.42
C LYS A 179 -11.89 -2.11 -12.04
N VAL A 180 -12.76 -3.10 -11.81
CA VAL A 180 -14.14 -3.12 -12.36
C VAL A 180 -14.92 -1.87 -11.96
N SER A 181 -14.67 -1.34 -10.77
CA SER A 181 -15.37 -0.15 -10.24
C SER A 181 -15.02 1.16 -10.95
N ARG A 182 -13.98 1.18 -11.81
CA ARG A 182 -13.33 2.40 -12.36
C ARG A 182 -12.81 3.38 -11.29
N GLY A 183 -12.89 3.06 -10.00
CA GLY A 183 -12.35 3.88 -8.92
C GLY A 183 -10.83 4.06 -8.99
N SER A 184 -10.15 3.32 -9.87
CA SER A 184 -8.71 3.39 -10.10
C SER A 184 -8.28 4.41 -11.16
N VAL A 185 -9.18 4.92 -11.99
CA VAL A 185 -8.82 5.77 -13.15
C VAL A 185 -9.05 7.27 -12.92
N PHE A 186 -9.51 7.67 -11.73
CA PHE A 186 -9.67 9.10 -11.45
C PHE A 186 -8.30 9.79 -11.40
N GLN A 187 -8.26 11.03 -11.88
CA GLN A 187 -7.09 11.88 -11.84
C GLN A 187 -7.36 13.05 -10.90
N PHE A 188 -6.34 13.44 -10.15
CA PHE A 188 -6.40 14.68 -9.39
C PHE A 188 -6.23 15.85 -10.36
N GLU A 189 -7.17 16.79 -10.31
CA GLU A 189 -7.10 18.05 -11.04
C GLU A 189 -6.73 19.15 -10.06
N PRO A 190 -5.92 20.15 -10.44
CA PRO A 190 -5.70 21.33 -9.64
C PRO A 190 -7.05 21.99 -9.30
N ARG A 191 -7.32 22.18 -8.01
CA ARG A 191 -8.54 22.84 -7.53
C ARG A 191 -8.16 24.03 -6.67
N ARG A 192 -8.96 25.08 -6.77
CA ARG A 192 -8.86 26.26 -5.89
C ARG A 192 -9.72 26.00 -4.66
N SER A 193 -9.13 26.02 -3.47
CA SER A 193 -9.89 25.97 -2.21
C SER A 193 -10.83 27.17 -2.12
N LEU A 194 -12.12 26.92 -1.91
CA LEU A 194 -13.15 27.95 -1.81
C LEU A 194 -13.57 28.14 -0.35
N PRO A 195 -13.77 29.39 0.12
CA PRO A 195 -14.32 29.62 1.46
C PRO A 195 -15.71 29.01 1.59
N LEU A 196 -15.94 28.26 2.67
CA LEU A 196 -17.25 27.80 3.08
C LEU A 196 -17.92 28.91 3.90
N THR A 197 -18.90 29.58 3.32
CA THR A 197 -19.79 30.48 4.06
C THR A 197 -20.99 29.71 4.59
N VAL A 198 -21.10 29.59 5.92
CA VAL A 198 -22.33 29.15 6.56
C VAL A 198 -23.35 30.30 6.44
N LYS A 199 -24.52 30.03 5.86
CA LYS A 199 -25.65 30.96 5.90
C LYS A 199 -26.40 30.83 7.22
#